data_AF-H3ATZ4-F1
#
_entry.id   AF-H3ATZ4-F1
#
_cell.length_a   1.000
_cell.length_b   1.000
_cell.length_c   1.000
_cell.angle_alpha   90.00
_cell.angle_beta   90.00
_cell.angle_gamma   90.00
#
_symmetry.space_group_name_H-M   'P 1'
#
loop_
_entity.id
_entity.type
_entity.pdbx_description
1 polymer ?
#
loop_
_entity_poly.entity_id
_entity_poly.type
_entity_poly.pdbx_seq_one_letter_code
_entity_poly.pdbx_strand_id
1 'polypeptide(L)'
;MQDDTECDQYLSQFYQDVHNFYCKAVSSVYKKLPALDKTRKLLTIIDKNHNTHTFDDLASLLEMFPCLKKELDIAKLEEEFISYQVLNIDALVEGSKDSSQIRMNTFWHKIGQIKDPGTRQNTFALLPTVMKQLLVLPHSNADCERVFSITRKNSTETRSELSNAVLKGLLTTKLKMLSDYCFKWKPSDALTKKAKSATYHSVQGT
;
A
#
# COMPACT_ATOMS: atom_id res chain seq x y z
N MET A 1 5.54 -16.08 -56.74
CA MET A 1 4.86 -16.94 -55.74
C MET A 1 5.89 -17.45 -54.70
N GLN A 2 6.78 -16.56 -54.23
CA GLN A 2 7.87 -16.89 -53.31
C GLN A 2 8.08 -15.77 -52.27
N ASP A 3 7.27 -14.71 -52.35
CA ASP A 3 7.38 -13.45 -51.59
C ASP A 3 6.41 -13.44 -50.39
N ASP A 4 5.21 -14.00 -50.58
CA ASP A 4 4.18 -14.08 -49.53
C ASP A 4 4.58 -15.01 -48.37
N THR A 5 5.33 -16.09 -48.65
CA THR A 5 5.75 -17.08 -47.64
C THR A 5 6.84 -16.56 -46.70
N GLU A 6 7.71 -15.69 -47.19
CA GLU A 6 8.79 -15.07 -46.39
C GLU A 6 8.21 -13.97 -45.49
N CYS A 7 7.22 -13.21 -46.00
CA CYS A 7 6.45 -12.24 -45.24
C CYS A 7 5.67 -12.90 -44.10
N ASP A 8 4.98 -14.02 -44.36
CA ASP A 8 4.24 -14.77 -43.35
C ASP A 8 5.14 -15.35 -42.25
N GLN A 9 6.34 -15.82 -42.61
CA GLN A 9 7.33 -16.32 -41.65
C GLN A 9 7.88 -15.19 -40.77
N TYR A 10 8.16 -14.02 -41.36
CA TYR A 10 8.60 -12.85 -40.60
C TYR A 10 7.51 -12.36 -39.63
N LEU A 11 6.25 -12.33 -40.07
CA LEU A 11 5.12 -11.94 -39.23
C LEU A 11 4.94 -12.90 -38.05
N SER A 12 5.03 -14.20 -38.31
CA SER A 12 4.95 -15.24 -37.27
C SER A 12 6.07 -15.09 -36.24
N GLN A 13 7.31 -14.89 -36.70
CA GLN A 13 8.46 -14.68 -35.83
C GLN A 13 8.32 -13.41 -34.98
N PHE A 14 7.84 -12.32 -35.58
CA PHE A 14 7.57 -11.08 -34.86
C PHE A 14 6.53 -11.28 -33.74
N TYR A 15 5.41 -11.94 -34.02
CA TYR A 15 4.40 -12.24 -32.99
C TYR A 15 4.97 -13.13 -31.87
N GLN A 16 5.79 -14.11 -32.22
CA GLN A 16 6.45 -14.98 -31.26
C GLN A 16 7.40 -14.20 -30.35
N ASP A 17 8.16 -13.26 -30.91
CA ASP A 17 9.10 -12.42 -30.17
C ASP A 17 8.38 -11.43 -29.25
N VAL A 18 7.29 -10.82 -29.71
CA VAL A 18 6.43 -9.96 -28.89
C VAL A 18 5.82 -10.77 -27.74
N HIS A 19 5.29 -11.95 -28.01
CA HIS A 19 4.75 -12.85 -26.98
C HIS A 19 5.83 -13.22 -25.95
N ASN A 20 7.02 -13.63 -26.41
CA ASN A 20 8.15 -13.96 -25.55
C ASN A 20 8.61 -12.77 -24.70
N PHE A 21 8.62 -11.56 -25.27
CA PHE A 21 8.91 -10.34 -24.53
C PHE A 21 7.92 -10.13 -23.37
N TYR A 22 6.62 -10.21 -23.63
CA TYR A 22 5.61 -10.07 -22.58
C TYR A 22 5.70 -11.20 -21.55
N CYS A 23 5.91 -12.45 -21.95
CA CYS A 23 6.13 -13.57 -21.03
C CYS A 23 7.33 -13.33 -20.11
N LYS A 24 8.45 -12.82 -20.66
CA LYS A 24 9.65 -12.50 -19.87
C LYS A 24 9.41 -11.30 -18.95
N ALA A 25 8.74 -10.25 -19.42
CA ALA A 25 8.41 -9.08 -18.61
C ALA A 25 7.51 -9.48 -17.42
N VAL A 26 6.44 -10.22 -17.69
CA VAL A 26 5.53 -10.73 -16.66
C VAL A 26 6.26 -11.67 -15.69
N SER A 27 7.06 -12.60 -16.19
CA SER A 27 7.87 -13.49 -15.34
C SER A 27 8.87 -12.72 -14.46
N SER A 28 9.48 -11.65 -14.98
CA SER A 28 10.36 -10.79 -14.19
C SER A 28 9.59 -10.00 -13.13
N VAL A 29 8.36 -9.59 -13.42
CA VAL A 29 7.46 -8.95 -12.44
C VAL A 29 7.14 -9.96 -11.35
N TYR A 30 6.67 -11.17 -11.68
CA TYR A 30 6.38 -12.22 -10.70
C TYR A 30 7.59 -12.64 -9.85
N LYS A 31 8.79 -12.73 -10.42
CA LYS A 31 10.03 -12.98 -9.66
C LYS A 31 10.39 -11.87 -8.68
N LYS A 32 9.98 -10.63 -8.95
CA LYS A 32 10.15 -9.48 -8.06
C LYS A 32 8.97 -9.32 -7.09
N LEU A 33 7.85 -9.99 -7.34
CA LEU A 33 6.61 -9.96 -6.56
C LEU A 33 6.20 -11.29 -5.86
N PRO A 34 7.09 -12.24 -5.53
CA PRO A 34 6.67 -13.53 -4.94
C PRO A 34 6.04 -13.36 -3.55
N ALA A 35 6.25 -12.22 -2.89
CA ALA A 35 5.61 -11.90 -1.62
C ALA A 35 4.11 -11.57 -1.74
N LEU A 36 3.62 -11.13 -2.91
CA LEU A 36 2.29 -10.51 -2.99
C LEU A 36 1.14 -11.53 -2.80
N ASP A 37 1.27 -12.74 -3.34
CA ASP A 37 0.21 -13.77 -3.24
C ASP A 37 0.10 -14.37 -1.83
N LYS A 38 1.26 -14.68 -1.20
CA LYS A 38 1.28 -15.16 0.19
C LYS A 38 0.81 -14.06 1.15
N THR A 39 1.27 -12.83 0.95
CA THR A 39 0.84 -11.68 1.75
C THR A 39 -0.65 -11.40 1.59
N ARG A 40 -1.20 -11.45 0.38
CA ARG A 40 -2.63 -11.21 0.15
C ARG A 40 -3.52 -12.24 0.86
N LYS A 41 -3.12 -13.52 0.85
CA LYS A 41 -3.81 -14.57 1.61
C LYS A 41 -3.70 -14.36 3.11
N LEU A 42 -2.54 -13.92 3.61
CA LEU A 42 -2.35 -13.66 5.04
C LEU A 42 -3.07 -12.38 5.50
N LEU A 43 -3.23 -11.37 4.63
CA LEU A 43 -3.96 -10.13 4.94
C LEU A 43 -5.47 -10.34 5.13
N THR A 44 -6.04 -11.51 4.81
CA THR A 44 -7.44 -11.82 5.15
C THR A 44 -7.66 -11.96 6.65
N ILE A 45 -6.60 -12.12 7.45
CA ILE A 45 -6.66 -12.14 8.92
C ILE A 45 -7.20 -10.84 9.52
N ILE A 46 -7.18 -9.75 8.75
CA ILE A 46 -7.69 -8.45 9.16
C ILE A 46 -9.22 -8.40 9.05
N ASP A 47 -9.83 -9.33 8.32
CA ASP A 47 -11.28 -9.40 8.17
C ASP A 47 -11.97 -9.76 9.51
N LYS A 48 -13.28 -9.51 9.61
CA LYS A 48 -14.07 -9.80 10.81
C LYS A 48 -14.21 -11.30 11.11
N ASN A 49 -13.81 -12.15 10.17
CA ASN A 49 -13.87 -13.60 10.27
C ASN A 49 -12.76 -14.13 11.19
N HIS A 50 -13.02 -14.12 12.50
CA HIS A 50 -12.08 -14.49 13.56
C HIS A 50 -11.70 -15.98 13.59
N ASN A 51 -12.44 -16.86 12.91
CA ASN A 51 -12.27 -18.33 13.00
C ASN A 51 -11.48 -18.97 11.87
N THR A 52 -10.96 -18.21 10.90
CA THR A 52 -10.32 -18.77 9.70
C THR A 52 -8.80 -18.80 9.76
N HIS A 53 -8.20 -18.19 10.78
CA HIS A 53 -6.74 -17.98 10.86
C HIS A 53 -6.18 -18.42 12.21
N THR A 54 -4.93 -18.84 12.19
CA THR A 54 -4.15 -19.17 13.38
C THR A 54 -3.22 -18.02 13.75
N PHE A 55 -2.69 -18.04 14.98
CA PHE A 55 -1.66 -17.07 15.35
C PHE A 55 -0.39 -17.22 14.49
N ASP A 56 -0.07 -18.44 14.03
CA ASP A 56 1.06 -18.69 13.12
C ASP A 56 0.94 -17.92 11.79
N ASP A 57 -0.29 -17.71 11.31
CA ASP A 57 -0.55 -16.88 10.13
C ASP A 57 -0.18 -15.41 10.40
N LEU A 58 -0.56 -14.88 11.57
CA LEU A 58 -0.21 -13.53 11.99
C LEU A 58 1.30 -13.39 12.24
N ALA A 59 1.93 -14.37 12.88
CA ALA A 59 3.36 -14.39 13.11
C ALA A 59 4.13 -14.41 11.78
N SER A 60 3.73 -15.26 10.83
CA SER A 60 4.28 -15.31 9.48
C SER A 60 4.15 -13.99 8.74
N LEU A 61 3.02 -13.28 8.93
CA LEU A 61 2.80 -11.95 8.36
C LEU A 61 3.73 -10.90 8.99
N LEU A 62 3.92 -10.95 10.31
CA LEU A 62 4.83 -10.04 11.03
C LEU A 62 6.30 -10.27 10.65
N GLU A 63 6.71 -11.50 10.37
CA GLU A 63 8.06 -11.80 9.84
C GLU A 63 8.30 -11.14 8.47
N MET A 64 7.27 -11.03 7.63
CA MET A 64 7.38 -10.32 6.35
C MET A 64 7.50 -8.81 6.51
N PHE A 65 7.08 -8.25 7.65
CA PHE A 65 7.14 -6.83 7.94
C PHE A 65 7.86 -6.55 9.27
N PRO A 66 9.20 -6.67 9.32
CA PRO A 66 9.98 -6.48 10.55
C PRO A 66 9.78 -5.11 11.22
N CYS A 67 9.38 -4.09 10.46
CA CYS A 67 9.04 -2.77 10.98
C CYS A 67 7.84 -2.76 11.94
N LEU A 68 6.93 -3.74 11.82
CA LEU A 68 5.79 -3.91 12.73
C LEU A 68 6.17 -4.69 14.00
N LYS A 69 7.22 -5.51 13.94
CA LYS A 69 7.65 -6.40 15.01
C LYS A 69 8.58 -5.74 16.05
N LYS A 70 9.31 -4.68 15.67
CA LYS A 70 10.48 -4.15 16.39
C LYS A 70 10.26 -3.81 17.87
N GLU A 71 9.02 -3.50 18.28
CA GLU A 71 8.67 -3.11 19.65
C GLU A 71 7.42 -3.86 20.17
N LEU A 72 7.11 -5.00 19.55
CA LEU A 72 5.87 -5.73 19.80
C LEU A 72 6.11 -6.90 20.76
N ASP A 73 5.34 -6.91 21.86
CA ASP A 73 5.27 -8.07 22.74
C ASP A 73 4.43 -9.17 22.06
N ILE A 74 5.12 -10.17 21.51
CA ILE A 74 4.50 -11.26 20.75
C ILE A 74 3.65 -12.17 21.64
N ALA A 75 4.09 -12.43 22.88
CA ALA A 75 3.36 -13.30 23.79
C ALA A 75 2.03 -12.65 24.19
N LYS A 76 2.05 -11.36 24.54
CA LYS A 76 0.83 -10.62 24.83
C LYS A 76 -0.09 -10.50 23.61
N LEU A 77 0.47 -10.33 22.41
CA LEU A 77 -0.32 -10.30 21.18
C LEU A 77 -1.03 -11.64 20.93
N GLU A 78 -0.35 -12.76 21.18
CA GLU A 78 -0.92 -14.10 21.06
C GLU A 78 -2.09 -14.31 22.02
N GLU A 79 -1.93 -13.90 23.30
CA GLU A 79 -3.01 -13.94 24.29
C GLU A 79 -4.22 -13.11 23.86
N GLU A 80 -3.99 -11.89 23.34
CA GLU A 80 -5.05 -11.03 22.80
C GLU A 80 -5.71 -11.66 21.56
N PHE A 81 -4.93 -12.32 20.69
CA PHE A 81 -5.44 -12.99 19.50
C PHE A 81 -6.35 -14.17 19.88
N ILE A 82 -5.92 -15.04 20.79
CA ILE A 82 -6.72 -16.16 21.29
C ILE A 82 -8.01 -15.64 21.94
N SER A 83 -7.90 -14.60 22.77
CA SER A 83 -9.07 -13.98 23.40
C SER A 83 -10.07 -13.44 22.37
N TYR A 84 -9.57 -12.83 21.29
CA TYR A 84 -10.39 -12.34 20.17
C TYR A 84 -11.13 -13.47 19.44
N GLN A 85 -10.52 -14.66 19.30
CA GLN A 85 -11.16 -15.82 18.66
C GLN A 85 -12.26 -16.46 19.50
N VAL A 86 -12.14 -16.40 20.83
CA VAL A 86 -13.09 -17.06 21.76
C VAL A 86 -14.25 -16.15 22.15
N LEU A 87 -14.01 -14.84 22.24
CA LEU A 87 -15.04 -13.88 22.66
C LEU A 87 -16.06 -13.62 21.55
N ASN A 88 -17.32 -13.42 21.94
CA ASN A 88 -18.35 -12.95 21.01
C ASN A 88 -18.17 -11.44 20.73
N ILE A 89 -17.23 -11.13 19.84
CA ILE A 89 -16.86 -9.76 19.49
C ILE A 89 -18.03 -9.02 18.85
N ASP A 90 -18.86 -9.71 18.06
CA ASP A 90 -20.03 -9.10 17.44
C ASP A 90 -20.96 -8.55 18.52
N ALA A 91 -21.30 -9.32 19.55
CA ALA A 91 -22.12 -8.84 20.67
C ALA A 91 -21.48 -7.65 21.43
N LEU A 92 -20.14 -7.58 21.50
CA LEU A 92 -19.42 -6.50 22.17
C LEU A 92 -19.31 -5.22 21.32
N VAL A 93 -19.41 -5.34 19.99
CA VAL A 93 -19.25 -4.25 19.02
C VAL A 93 -20.62 -3.75 18.48
N GLU A 94 -21.67 -4.58 18.54
CA GLU A 94 -23.04 -4.38 18.02
C GLU A 94 -23.94 -3.49 18.90
N GLY A 95 -23.41 -2.38 19.40
CA GLY A 95 -24.25 -1.23 19.78
C GLY A 95 -24.82 -0.46 18.57
N SER A 96 -24.48 -0.83 17.34
CA SER A 96 -24.86 -0.11 16.11
C SER A 96 -25.69 -0.99 15.18
N LYS A 97 -26.94 -0.57 14.91
CA LYS A 97 -27.99 -1.19 14.08
C LYS A 97 -27.64 -1.47 12.60
N ASP A 98 -26.37 -1.56 12.23
CA ASP A 98 -25.91 -1.62 10.84
C ASP A 98 -24.61 -2.47 10.73
N SER A 99 -24.62 -3.67 11.33
CA SER A 99 -23.43 -4.53 11.48
C SER A 99 -22.84 -5.03 10.15
N SER A 100 -23.62 -5.01 9.07
CA SER A 100 -23.21 -5.47 7.73
C SER A 100 -22.27 -4.50 6.98
N GLN A 101 -22.13 -3.24 7.40
CA GLN A 101 -21.32 -2.23 6.67
C GLN A 101 -20.24 -1.52 7.49
N ILE A 102 -19.91 -1.99 8.69
CA ILE A 102 -18.84 -1.35 9.47
C ILE A 102 -17.49 -1.49 8.73
N ARG A 103 -16.88 -0.34 8.38
CA ARG A 103 -15.54 -0.27 7.80
C ARG A 103 -14.50 -0.92 8.73
N MET A 104 -13.53 -1.62 8.15
CA MET A 104 -12.58 -2.42 8.91
C MET A 104 -11.73 -1.61 9.90
N ASN A 105 -11.34 -0.38 9.53
CA ASN A 105 -10.64 0.52 10.44
C ASN A 105 -11.48 0.88 11.67
N THR A 106 -12.78 1.11 11.48
CA THR A 106 -13.73 1.40 12.56
C THR A 106 -13.97 0.17 13.43
N PHE A 107 -14.05 -1.01 12.83
CA PHE A 107 -14.18 -2.27 13.55
C PHE A 107 -13.01 -2.50 14.52
N TRP A 108 -11.77 -2.47 14.02
CA TRP A 108 -10.59 -2.61 14.89
C TRP A 108 -10.45 -1.47 15.89
N HIS A 109 -10.87 -0.25 15.53
CA HIS A 109 -10.92 0.86 16.49
C HIS A 109 -11.86 0.56 17.66
N LYS A 110 -13.06 0.02 17.41
CA LYS A 110 -14.02 -0.35 18.46
C LYS A 110 -13.50 -1.48 19.34
N ILE A 111 -12.84 -2.50 18.78
CA ILE A 111 -12.22 -3.58 19.58
C ILE A 111 -11.22 -3.00 20.58
N GLY A 112 -10.38 -2.06 20.15
CA GLY A 112 -9.43 -1.40 21.04
C GLY A 112 -10.06 -0.51 22.12
N GLN A 113 -11.38 -0.30 22.10
CA GLN A 113 -12.12 0.41 23.15
C GLN A 113 -12.82 -0.53 24.13
N ILE A 114 -12.84 -1.84 23.86
CA ILE A 114 -13.42 -2.83 24.78
C ILE A 114 -12.59 -2.83 26.06
N LYS A 115 -13.28 -2.63 27.19
CA LYS A 115 -12.66 -2.60 28.51
C LYS A 115 -13.03 -3.84 29.30
N ASP A 116 -12.05 -4.35 30.02
CA ASP A 116 -12.27 -5.39 31.01
C ASP A 116 -13.11 -4.82 32.18
N PRO A 117 -14.24 -5.47 32.54
CA PRO A 117 -15.14 -4.95 33.58
C PRO A 117 -14.49 -4.82 34.97
N GLY A 118 -13.50 -5.67 35.29
CA GLY A 118 -12.85 -5.70 36.60
C GLY A 118 -11.75 -4.65 36.73
N THR A 119 -10.87 -4.56 35.74
CA THR A 119 -9.67 -3.70 35.75
C THR A 119 -9.89 -2.33 35.12
N ARG A 120 -10.98 -2.15 34.34
CA ARG A 120 -11.28 -0.97 33.51
C ARG A 120 -10.22 -0.62 32.47
N GLN A 121 -9.23 -1.49 32.26
CA GLN A 121 -8.23 -1.36 31.22
C GLN A 121 -8.75 -1.93 29.90
N ASN A 122 -8.13 -1.55 28.78
CA ASN A 122 -8.51 -2.10 27.49
C ASN A 122 -8.17 -3.59 27.45
N THR A 123 -9.14 -4.42 27.08
CA THR A 123 -8.98 -5.87 26.92
C THR A 123 -7.99 -6.18 25.79
N PHE A 124 -7.98 -5.35 24.75
CA PHE A 124 -7.09 -5.50 23.60
C PHE A 124 -6.31 -4.19 23.37
N ALA A 125 -4.99 -4.24 23.54
CA ALA A 125 -4.12 -3.08 23.33
C ALA A 125 -3.25 -3.23 22.07
N LEU A 126 -2.70 -4.43 21.85
CA LEU A 126 -1.75 -4.72 20.78
C LEU A 126 -2.44 -5.15 19.50
N LEU A 127 -3.39 -6.09 19.58
CA LEU A 127 -4.06 -6.68 18.43
C LEU A 127 -4.74 -5.62 17.53
N PRO A 128 -5.54 -4.67 18.05
CA PRO A 128 -6.15 -3.63 17.23
C PRO A 128 -5.12 -2.72 16.58
N THR A 129 -4.00 -2.49 17.26
CA THR A 129 -2.91 -1.64 16.75
C THR A 129 -2.23 -2.31 15.57
N VAL A 130 -1.88 -3.59 15.70
CA VAL A 130 -1.30 -4.41 14.62
C VAL A 130 -2.25 -4.47 13.43
N MET A 131 -3.53 -4.79 13.65
CA MET A 131 -4.51 -4.91 12.56
C MET A 131 -4.72 -3.60 11.81
N LYS A 132 -4.75 -2.46 12.52
CA LYS A 132 -4.81 -1.13 11.87
C LYS A 132 -3.56 -0.81 11.07
N GLN A 133 -2.37 -1.21 11.52
CA GLN A 133 -1.14 -1.02 10.75
C GLN A 133 -1.14 -1.87 9.48
N LEU A 134 -1.64 -3.10 9.57
CA LEU A 134 -1.79 -3.98 8.41
C LEU A 134 -2.81 -3.45 7.40
N LEU A 135 -3.87 -2.75 7.85
CA LEU A 135 -4.83 -2.07 6.95
C LEU A 135 -4.23 -0.94 6.11
N VAL A 136 -3.07 -0.41 6.49
CA VAL A 136 -2.36 0.62 5.72
C VAL A 136 -1.56 -0.01 4.58
N LEU A 137 -1.35 -1.33 4.60
CA LEU A 137 -0.67 -2.00 3.51
C LEU A 137 -1.55 -1.94 2.26
N PRO A 138 -0.96 -1.64 1.08
CA PRO A 138 -1.72 -1.54 -0.15
C PRO A 138 -2.33 -2.91 -0.51
N HIS A 139 -3.64 -3.04 -0.33
CA HIS A 139 -4.38 -4.28 -0.60
C HIS A 139 -4.70 -4.49 -2.08
N SER A 140 -4.44 -3.48 -2.94
CA SER A 140 -4.73 -3.55 -4.37
C SER A 140 -3.66 -2.82 -5.19
N ASN A 141 -3.54 -3.21 -6.46
CA ASN A 141 -2.66 -2.54 -7.41
C ASN A 141 -3.14 -1.12 -7.75
N ALA A 142 -4.38 -0.74 -7.40
CA ALA A 142 -4.95 0.56 -7.72
C ALA A 142 -4.19 1.72 -7.07
N ASP A 143 -3.62 1.53 -5.87
CA ASP A 143 -2.81 2.54 -5.22
C ASP A 143 -1.46 2.74 -5.93
N CYS A 144 -0.84 1.64 -6.39
CA CYS A 144 0.35 1.68 -7.24
C CYS A 144 0.05 2.32 -8.61
N GLU A 145 -1.09 1.98 -9.23
CA GLU A 145 -1.54 2.57 -10.49
C GLU A 145 -1.83 4.06 -10.37
N ARG A 146 -2.35 4.53 -9.23
CA ARG A 146 -2.51 5.96 -8.94
C ARG A 146 -1.15 6.66 -8.93
N VAL A 147 -0.14 6.08 -8.26
CA VAL A 147 1.24 6.61 -8.24
C VAL A 147 1.85 6.61 -9.65
N PHE A 148 1.64 5.54 -10.43
CA PHE A 148 2.10 5.47 -11.81
C PHE A 148 1.39 6.47 -12.73
N SER A 149 0.10 6.71 -12.53
CA SER A 149 -0.65 7.75 -13.26
C SER A 149 -0.11 9.14 -12.99
N ILE A 150 0.20 9.46 -11.72
CA ILE A 150 0.86 10.71 -11.34
C ILE A 150 2.21 10.82 -12.04
N THR A 151 3.00 9.74 -12.05
CA THR A 151 4.35 9.73 -12.65
C THR A 151 4.29 9.87 -14.18
N ARG A 152 3.40 9.13 -14.86
CA ARG A 152 3.20 9.20 -16.31
C ARG A 152 2.82 10.60 -16.77
N LYS A 153 1.93 11.30 -16.06
CA LYS A 153 1.58 12.70 -16.36
C LYS A 153 2.76 13.67 -16.27
N ASN A 154 3.81 13.32 -15.51
CA ASN A 154 5.02 14.14 -15.43
C ASN A 154 6.09 13.73 -16.44
N SER A 155 5.88 12.64 -17.21
CA SER A 155 6.84 12.06 -18.14
C SER A 155 6.38 12.11 -19.61
N THR A 156 5.35 12.89 -19.93
CA THR A 156 4.82 12.98 -21.30
C THR A 156 5.73 13.77 -22.24
N GLU A 157 5.71 13.43 -23.54
CA GLU A 157 6.55 13.93 -24.65
C GLU A 157 6.74 15.46 -24.74
N THR A 158 5.84 16.25 -24.14
CA THR A 158 5.92 17.73 -24.14
C THR A 158 6.75 18.33 -23.01
N ARG A 159 7.23 17.52 -22.05
CA ARG A 159 8.17 17.96 -21.00
C ARG A 159 9.47 17.18 -21.16
N SER A 160 10.51 17.91 -21.55
CA SER A 160 11.91 17.48 -21.55
C SER A 160 12.20 16.58 -20.36
N GLU A 161 12.83 15.43 -20.64
CA GLU A 161 13.17 14.35 -19.72
C GLU A 161 13.53 14.88 -18.32
N LEU A 162 12.56 14.83 -17.40
CA LEU A 162 12.82 15.19 -16.02
C LEU A 162 13.72 14.13 -15.42
N SER A 163 14.88 14.54 -14.90
CA SER A 163 15.78 13.60 -14.23
C SER A 163 15.05 12.85 -13.11
N ASN A 164 15.47 11.61 -12.83
CA ASN A 164 14.89 10.79 -11.77
C ASN A 164 14.86 11.49 -10.40
N ALA A 165 15.83 12.36 -10.12
CA ALA A 165 15.87 13.17 -8.89
C ALA A 165 14.70 14.16 -8.83
N VAL A 166 14.38 14.83 -9.95
CA VAL A 166 13.27 15.77 -10.05
C VAL A 166 11.93 15.05 -10.00
N LEU A 167 11.79 13.92 -10.70
CA LEU A 167 10.59 13.08 -10.64
C LEU A 167 10.30 12.60 -9.22
N LYS A 168 11.33 12.11 -8.50
CA LYS A 168 11.22 11.69 -7.10
C LYS A 168 10.80 12.86 -6.20
N GLY A 169 11.40 14.04 -6.38
CA GLY A 169 11.04 15.25 -5.63
C GLY A 169 9.60 15.70 -5.87
N LEU A 170 9.15 15.66 -7.13
CA LEU A 170 7.79 16.04 -7.51
C LEU A 170 6.76 15.03 -6.98
N LEU A 171 7.04 13.73 -7.10
CA LEU A 171 6.18 12.70 -6.55
C LEU A 171 6.07 12.81 -5.03
N THR A 172 7.19 12.98 -4.33
CA THR A 172 7.22 13.16 -2.86
C THR A 172 6.39 14.37 -2.45
N THR A 173 6.54 15.49 -3.17
CA THR A 173 5.76 16.71 -2.92
C THR A 173 4.27 16.46 -3.15
N LYS A 174 3.89 15.86 -4.28
CA LYS A 174 2.49 15.55 -4.59
C LYS A 174 1.87 14.62 -3.56
N LEU A 175 2.58 13.55 -3.14
CA LEU A 175 2.11 12.63 -2.11
C LEU A 175 1.92 13.31 -0.75
N LYS A 176 2.86 14.19 -0.35
CA LYS A 176 2.73 14.99 0.88
C LYS A 176 1.60 16.01 0.80
N MET A 177 1.30 16.51 -0.39
CA MET A 177 0.18 17.42 -0.65
C MET A 177 -1.16 16.68 -0.80
N LEU A 178 -1.24 15.35 -0.70
CA LEU A 178 -2.51 14.64 -0.73
C LEU A 178 -3.30 14.78 0.59
N SER A 179 -2.63 15.13 1.70
CA SER A 179 -3.28 15.31 3.00
C SER A 179 -3.97 16.66 3.16
N ASP A 180 -3.57 17.68 2.40
CA ASP A 180 -4.08 19.04 2.48
C ASP A 180 -4.45 19.56 1.10
N TYR A 181 -5.51 20.37 1.01
CA TYR A 181 -5.87 20.99 -0.26
C TYR A 181 -4.73 21.88 -0.76
N CYS A 182 -4.31 21.71 -2.02
CA CYS A 182 -3.17 22.42 -2.61
C CYS A 182 -3.25 23.95 -2.49
N PHE A 183 -4.46 24.52 -2.46
CA PHE A 183 -4.68 25.96 -2.30
C PHE A 183 -4.45 26.48 -0.88
N LYS A 184 -4.38 25.60 0.13
CA LYS A 184 -4.05 25.96 1.52
C LYS A 184 -2.56 25.92 1.78
N TRP A 185 -1.79 25.26 0.92
CA TRP A 185 -0.35 25.16 1.11
C TRP A 185 0.31 26.52 0.85
N LYS A 186 1.03 27.02 1.87
CA LYS A 186 1.86 28.21 1.74
C LYS A 186 3.33 27.80 1.69
N PRO A 187 4.07 28.16 0.62
CA PRO A 187 5.51 27.92 0.57
C PRO A 187 6.21 28.70 1.69
N SER A 188 7.29 28.13 2.22
CA SER A 188 8.15 28.85 3.16
C SER A 188 8.89 29.99 2.47
N ASP A 189 9.25 31.03 3.22
CA ASP A 189 10.02 32.16 2.68
C ASP A 189 11.38 31.72 2.14
N ALA A 190 12.00 30.73 2.79
CA ALA A 190 13.24 30.12 2.33
C ALA A 190 13.09 29.43 0.95
N LEU A 191 11.98 28.69 0.75
CA LEU A 191 11.69 28.05 -0.54
C LEU A 191 11.42 29.11 -1.62
N THR A 192 10.65 30.14 -1.28
CA THR A 192 10.32 31.24 -2.19
C THR A 192 11.58 32.00 -2.62
N LYS A 193 12.50 32.28 -1.69
CA LYS A 193 13.78 32.94 -1.97
C LYS A 193 14.66 32.08 -2.88
N LYS A 194 14.74 30.78 -2.60
CA LYS A 194 15.52 29.83 -3.42
C LYS A 194 14.95 29.69 -4.83
N ALA A 195 13.63 29.64 -4.97
CA ALA A 195 12.95 29.59 -6.27
C ALA A 195 13.22 30.86 -7.08
N LYS A 196 13.08 32.05 -6.47
CA LYS A 196 13.39 33.33 -7.12
C LYS A 196 14.85 33.40 -7.60
N SER A 197 15.79 32.94 -6.78
CA SER A 197 17.21 32.89 -7.14
C SER A 197 17.45 31.97 -8.34
N ALA A 198 16.85 30.78 -8.35
CA ALA A 198 16.99 29.83 -9.45
C ALA A 198 16.44 30.37 -10.78
N THR A 199 15.29 31.05 -10.74
CA THR A 199 14.72 31.73 -11.91
C THR A 199 15.64 32.82 -12.43
N TYR A 200 16.20 33.65 -11.53
CA TYR A 200 17.15 34.69 -11.91
C TYR A 200 18.39 34.11 -12.61
N HIS A 201 18.98 33.03 -12.07
CA HIS A 201 20.13 32.36 -12.70
C HIS A 201 19.80 31.76 -14.07
N SER A 202 18.59 31.22 -14.27
CA SER A 202 18.20 30.69 -15.59
C SER A 202 18.01 31.77 -16.66
N VAL A 203 17.69 33.00 -16.26
CA VAL A 203 17.47 34.13 -17.18
C VAL A 203 18.79 34.84 -17.51
N GLN A 204 19.82 34.73 -16.68
CA GLN A 204 21.15 35.29 -16.93
C GLN A 204 22.13 34.30 -17.60
N GLY A 205 21.67 33.09 -17.91
CA GLY A 205 22.46 32.00 -18.49
C GLY A 205 22.33 31.83 -20.02
N THR A 206 22.03 32.91 -20.74
CA THR A 206 22.20 33.08 -22.21
C THR A 206 22.92 34.39 -22.45
#